data_AF-A0A7C1UC23-F1
#
_entry.id   AF-A0A7C1UC23-F1
#
_cell.length_a   1.000
_cell.length_b   1.000
_cell.length_c   1.000
_cell.angle_alpha   90.00
_cell.angle_beta   90.00
_cell.angle_gamma   90.00
#
_symmetry.space_group_name_H-M   'P 1'
#
loop_
_entity.id
_entity.type
_entity.pdbx_description
1 polymer ?
#
loop_
_entity_poly.entity_id
_entity_poly.type
_entity_poly.pdbx_seq_one_letter_code
_entity_poly.pdbx_strand_id
1 'polypeptide(L)'
;MNGTTPANEDTGGRSAAAGVPASGATDEASPDVKPAESVEGRTVPPESVEEMVDTLPEDLDRTFGAPYEFPDNKRRRIPGILYILTGLAVGGWALSAGSDAVLVNGGLLAGCGALIIIGLWHVLTAYPLNHDENEALVVATRGVGFAVGHASAQLGWRGLLSRPTWRILLYSAEDPPEQRGLVLVDAVDGRIIDQFTESNPEDWSEMLDSEPGGGDRASGNGTAAIDPADSPVTD
;
A
#
# COMPACT_ATOMS: atom_id res chain seq x y z
N MET A 1 -15.98 -50.67 -57.00
CA MET A 1 -16.93 -51.79 -56.77
C MET A 1 -17.30 -51.73 -55.29
N ASN A 2 -18.24 -50.83 -54.96
CA ASN A 2 -19.68 -51.11 -54.73
C ASN A 2 -19.86 -51.90 -53.43
N GLY A 3 -20.56 -51.43 -52.40
CA GLY A 3 -21.49 -50.32 -52.24
C GLY A 3 -22.52 -50.70 -51.16
N THR A 4 -23.36 -49.73 -50.78
CA THR A 4 -24.69 -49.84 -50.13
C THR A 4 -24.80 -49.19 -48.75
N THR A 5 -25.39 -48.00 -48.73
CA THR A 5 -26.16 -47.38 -47.63
C THR A 5 -27.59 -47.97 -47.63
N PRO A 6 -28.36 -47.97 -46.51
CA PRO A 6 -29.25 -46.82 -46.23
C PRO A 6 -29.39 -46.48 -44.72
N ALA A 7 -30.21 -45.46 -44.46
CA ALA A 7 -30.35 -44.68 -43.25
C ALA A 7 -31.43 -45.16 -42.24
N ASN A 8 -31.32 -44.65 -41.01
CA ASN A 8 -32.34 -43.92 -40.22
C ASN A 8 -32.55 -44.42 -38.77
N GLU A 9 -32.95 -43.46 -37.93
CA GLU A 9 -33.62 -43.55 -36.61
C GLU A 9 -32.74 -43.44 -35.33
N ASP A 10 -32.72 -42.21 -34.83
CA ASP A 10 -33.16 -41.79 -33.49
C ASP A 10 -32.95 -42.75 -32.32
N THR A 11 -32.12 -42.37 -31.34
CA THR A 11 -32.54 -42.23 -29.93
C THR A 11 -31.36 -41.86 -29.02
N GLY A 12 -31.69 -41.18 -27.93
CA GLY A 12 -30.77 -40.45 -27.07
C GLY A 12 -29.76 -41.28 -26.26
N GLY A 13 -28.66 -40.61 -25.93
CA GLY A 13 -27.75 -40.95 -24.83
C GLY A 13 -27.28 -39.65 -24.17
N ARG A 14 -28.08 -39.06 -23.28
CA ARG A 14 -27.92 -39.14 -21.80
C ARG A 14 -26.48 -38.87 -21.32
N SER A 15 -26.15 -37.58 -21.13
CA SER A 15 -25.26 -37.15 -20.06
C SER A 15 -26.09 -37.05 -18.77
N ALA A 16 -25.73 -37.86 -17.78
CA ALA A 16 -26.41 -37.95 -16.50
C ALA A 16 -26.02 -36.77 -15.60
N ALA A 17 -26.93 -35.82 -15.46
CA ALA A 17 -27.04 -34.99 -14.27
C ALA A 17 -27.79 -35.79 -13.19
N ALA A 18 -27.12 -36.14 -12.10
CA ALA A 18 -27.77 -36.47 -10.84
C ALA A 18 -27.89 -35.14 -10.07
N GLY A 19 -29.05 -34.68 -9.60
CA GLY A 19 -30.24 -35.40 -9.19
C GLY A 19 -30.53 -34.95 -7.77
N VAL A 20 -31.16 -33.78 -7.64
CA VAL A 20 -31.70 -33.24 -6.38
C VAL A 20 -32.92 -34.08 -5.98
N PRO A 21 -33.01 -34.59 -4.74
CA PRO A 21 -34.30 -34.94 -4.17
C PRO A 21 -34.77 -33.84 -3.23
N ALA A 22 -35.92 -33.26 -3.54
CA ALA A 22 -36.73 -32.49 -2.61
C ALA A 22 -37.62 -33.45 -1.81
N SER A 23 -37.71 -33.28 -0.49
CA SER A 23 -38.94 -33.52 0.29
C SER A 23 -38.76 -33.15 1.76
N GLY A 24 -39.77 -32.48 2.33
CA GLY A 24 -40.11 -32.61 3.74
C GLY A 24 -39.92 -31.35 4.59
N ALA A 25 -41.00 -30.57 4.73
CA ALA A 25 -41.13 -29.58 5.79
C ALA A 25 -41.42 -30.25 7.14
N THR A 26 -40.66 -29.91 8.17
CA THR A 26 -41.10 -29.90 9.58
C THR A 26 -40.32 -28.83 10.34
N ASP A 27 -41.09 -27.88 10.89
CA ASP A 27 -40.87 -27.05 12.08
C ASP A 27 -39.76 -27.53 13.01
N GLU A 28 -38.83 -26.66 13.44
CA GLU A 28 -38.27 -26.58 14.82
C GLU A 28 -37.31 -25.36 14.98
N ALA A 29 -37.72 -24.45 15.87
CA ALA A 29 -36.95 -23.66 16.83
C ALA A 29 -35.87 -22.63 16.35
N SER A 30 -36.28 -21.35 16.39
CA SER A 30 -35.42 -20.16 16.46
C SER A 30 -34.56 -20.16 17.75
N PRO A 31 -33.26 -19.80 17.70
CA PRO A 31 -32.47 -19.63 18.91
C PRO A 31 -32.88 -18.37 19.67
N ASP A 32 -32.99 -18.55 20.98
CA ASP A 32 -33.45 -17.67 22.04
C ASP A 32 -32.67 -16.34 22.11
N VAL A 33 -33.28 -15.24 21.67
CA VAL A 33 -32.80 -13.88 21.91
C VAL A 33 -33.31 -13.43 23.27
N LYS A 34 -32.42 -13.39 24.26
CA LYS A 34 -32.73 -12.82 25.57
C LYS A 34 -33.13 -11.34 25.41
N PRO A 35 -34.25 -10.88 26.00
CA PRO A 35 -34.68 -9.50 25.87
C PRO A 35 -33.64 -8.55 26.48
N ALA A 36 -33.37 -7.45 25.78
CA ALA A 36 -32.56 -6.35 26.29
C ALA A 36 -33.23 -5.78 27.54
N GLU A 37 -32.60 -5.99 28.70
CA GLU A 37 -32.99 -5.33 29.93
C GLU A 37 -32.62 -3.84 29.81
N SER A 38 -33.64 -2.98 29.90
CA SER A 38 -33.54 -1.54 29.89
C SER A 38 -32.60 -1.09 31.01
N VAL A 39 -31.36 -0.69 30.69
CA VAL A 39 -30.43 -0.16 31.68
C VAL A 39 -30.86 1.25 32.03
N GLU A 40 -31.71 1.34 33.05
CA GLU A 40 -32.04 2.57 33.76
C GLU A 40 -30.77 3.19 34.33
N GLY A 41 -30.65 4.52 34.19
CA GLY A 41 -29.43 5.28 34.41
C GLY A 41 -28.74 4.97 35.73
N ARG A 42 -27.55 4.37 35.65
CA ARG A 42 -26.64 4.24 36.78
C ARG A 42 -25.94 5.58 37.00
N THR A 43 -26.37 6.34 38.00
CA THR A 43 -25.63 7.50 38.51
C THR A 43 -24.35 7.00 39.18
N VAL A 44 -23.21 7.21 38.53
CA VAL A 44 -21.88 6.94 39.10
C VAL A 44 -21.56 8.09 40.07
N PRO A 45 -21.27 7.82 41.36
CA PRO A 45 -20.87 8.85 42.31
C PRO A 45 -19.52 9.46 41.89
N PRO A 46 -19.21 10.72 42.25
CA PRO A 46 -17.97 11.40 41.86
C PRO A 46 -16.80 10.89 42.71
N GLU A 47 -16.43 9.63 42.56
CA GLU A 47 -15.09 9.18 42.91
C GLU A 47 -14.19 9.53 41.72
N SER A 48 -13.07 10.18 42.02
CA SER A 48 -12.12 10.72 41.06
C SER A 48 -11.87 9.73 39.92
N VAL A 49 -12.43 10.04 38.76
CA VAL A 49 -11.93 9.52 37.50
C VAL A 49 -10.49 10.00 37.44
N GLU A 50 -9.54 9.15 37.84
CA GLU A 50 -8.17 9.31 37.38
C GLU A 50 -8.30 9.38 35.86
N GLU A 51 -8.06 10.58 35.34
CA GLU A 51 -8.02 10.86 33.92
C GLU A 51 -6.91 9.96 33.38
N MET A 52 -7.32 8.78 32.89
CA MET A 52 -6.42 7.86 32.22
C MET A 52 -6.09 8.52 30.87
N VAL A 53 -5.14 9.45 30.93
CA VAL A 53 -4.57 10.11 29.77
C VAL A 53 -3.81 9.04 29.01
N ASP A 54 -4.36 8.61 27.87
CA ASP A 54 -3.67 7.77 26.91
C ASP A 54 -2.46 8.55 26.37
N THR A 55 -1.32 8.39 27.05
CA THR A 55 -0.07 9.01 26.62
C THR A 55 0.43 8.27 25.40
N LEU A 56 0.58 8.98 24.29
CA LEU A 56 1.13 8.44 23.05
C LEU A 56 2.50 7.80 23.35
N PRO A 57 2.73 6.53 22.98
CA PRO A 57 4.04 5.89 23.11
C PRO A 57 5.16 6.73 22.47
N GLU A 58 6.35 6.73 23.06
CA GLU A 58 7.47 7.59 22.63
C GLU A 58 7.88 7.36 21.17
N ASP A 59 7.67 6.15 20.64
CA ASP A 59 7.92 5.78 19.25
C ASP A 59 6.85 6.29 18.26
N LEU A 60 5.68 6.69 18.78
CA LEU A 60 4.58 7.27 18.00
C LEU A 60 4.48 8.79 18.19
N ASP A 61 5.24 9.38 19.11
CA ASP A 61 5.30 10.84 19.26
C ASP A 61 5.88 11.49 18.00
N ARG A 62 5.03 12.22 17.28
CA ARG A 62 5.40 13.03 16.10
C ARG A 62 6.52 14.04 16.37
N THR A 63 6.78 14.37 17.64
CA THR A 63 7.86 15.27 18.09
C THR A 63 9.19 14.53 18.19
N PHE A 64 9.17 13.20 18.33
CA PHE A 64 10.34 12.33 18.26
C PHE A 64 10.77 12.15 16.79
N GLY A 65 11.45 13.17 16.26
CA GLY A 65 12.04 13.19 14.92
C GLY A 65 13.30 12.33 14.78
N ALA A 66 13.31 11.11 15.34
CA ALA A 66 14.37 10.17 15.00
C ALA A 66 14.31 9.96 13.47
N PRO A 67 15.40 10.20 12.72
CA PRO A 67 15.37 10.02 11.27
C PRO A 67 14.97 8.59 10.96
N TYR A 68 13.79 8.40 10.37
CA TYR A 68 13.33 7.08 9.95
C TYR A 68 14.20 6.65 8.75
N GLU A 69 15.23 5.87 9.02
CA GLU A 69 16.16 5.39 8.01
C GLU A 69 15.69 4.02 7.49
N PHE A 70 15.36 3.96 6.20
CA PHE A 70 14.97 2.71 5.57
C PHE A 70 16.15 1.72 5.53
N PRO A 71 15.92 0.42 5.79
CA PRO A 71 16.98 -0.59 5.73
C PRO A 71 17.69 -0.63 4.37
N ASP A 72 19.02 -0.41 4.37
CA ASP A 72 19.81 -0.42 3.15
C ASP A 72 19.93 -1.83 2.54
N ASN A 73 19.74 -1.92 1.22
CA ASN A 73 19.90 -3.15 0.44
C ASN A 73 21.37 -3.61 0.38
N LYS A 74 22.35 -2.78 0.76
CA LYS A 74 23.76 -3.21 0.99
C LYS A 74 23.88 -4.42 1.92
N ARG A 75 22.93 -4.61 2.84
CA ARG A 75 22.94 -5.76 3.77
C ARG A 75 22.91 -7.11 3.06
N ARG A 76 22.45 -7.17 1.80
CA ARG A 76 22.49 -8.38 0.96
C ARG A 76 23.92 -8.86 0.63
N ARG A 77 24.94 -8.00 0.74
CA ARG A 77 26.34 -8.39 0.51
C ARG A 77 26.83 -9.43 1.50
N ILE A 78 26.40 -9.33 2.76
CA ILE A 78 26.84 -10.24 3.83
C ILE A 78 26.45 -11.69 3.52
N PRO A 79 25.16 -12.05 3.31
CA PRO A 79 24.80 -13.41 2.95
C PRO A 79 25.39 -13.82 1.60
N GLY A 80 25.49 -12.90 0.62
CA GLY A 80 26.09 -13.20 -0.68
C GLY A 80 27.56 -13.64 -0.58
N ILE A 81 28.37 -12.91 0.20
CA ILE A 81 29.77 -13.25 0.47
C ILE A 81 29.85 -14.58 1.22
N LEU A 82 29.00 -14.80 2.23
CA LEU A 82 28.97 -16.07 2.98
C LEU A 82 28.68 -17.27 2.06
N TYR A 83 27.75 -17.13 1.12
CA TYR A 83 27.43 -18.18 0.14
C TYR A 83 28.62 -18.46 -0.78
N ILE A 84 29.27 -17.41 -1.29
CA ILE A 84 30.47 -17.55 -2.14
C ILE A 84 31.58 -18.25 -1.36
N LEU A 85 31.91 -17.78 -0.15
CA LEU A 85 32.97 -18.37 0.67
C LEU A 85 32.67 -19.82 1.03
N THR A 86 31.43 -20.13 1.37
CA THR A 86 31.01 -21.51 1.69
C THR A 86 31.14 -22.41 0.47
N GLY A 87 30.66 -21.96 -0.70
CA GLY A 87 30.76 -22.73 -1.94
C GLY A 87 32.20 -22.94 -2.39
N LEU A 88 33.07 -21.92 -2.24
CA LEU A 88 34.50 -22.03 -2.53
C LEU A 88 35.22 -22.96 -1.55
N ALA A 89 34.92 -22.86 -0.25
CA ALA A 89 35.55 -23.71 0.76
C ALA A 89 35.19 -25.18 0.58
N VAL A 90 33.89 -25.49 0.47
CA VAL A 90 33.41 -26.86 0.28
C VAL A 90 33.80 -27.41 -1.09
N GLY A 91 33.68 -26.60 -2.15
CA GLY A 91 34.08 -26.98 -3.50
C GLY A 91 35.59 -27.22 -3.62
N GLY A 92 36.40 -26.33 -3.05
CA GLY A 92 37.86 -26.49 -3.02
C GLY A 92 38.30 -27.72 -2.23
N TRP A 93 37.68 -27.97 -1.07
CA TRP A 93 37.89 -29.19 -0.31
C TRP A 93 37.52 -30.44 -1.13
N ALA A 94 36.34 -30.46 -1.75
CA ALA A 94 35.86 -31.58 -2.54
C ALA A 94 36.79 -31.90 -3.73
N LEU A 95 37.32 -30.87 -4.39
CA LEU A 95 38.30 -31.04 -5.48
C LEU A 95 39.66 -31.55 -4.98
N SER A 96 40.02 -31.28 -3.72
CA SER A 96 41.28 -31.73 -3.11
C SER A 96 41.22 -33.15 -2.50
N ALA A 97 40.03 -33.69 -2.28
CA ALA A 97 39.82 -34.93 -1.52
C ALA A 97 40.24 -36.23 -2.25
N GLY A 98 40.61 -36.15 -3.54
CA GLY A 98 41.04 -37.29 -4.35
C GLY A 98 39.88 -38.17 -4.84
N SER A 99 40.18 -39.17 -5.67
CA SER A 99 39.19 -40.01 -6.35
C SER A 99 38.47 -41.02 -5.46
N ASP A 100 39.00 -41.31 -4.26
CA ASP A 100 38.44 -42.30 -3.32
C ASP A 100 37.44 -41.67 -2.33
N ALA A 101 37.18 -40.37 -2.45
CA ALA A 101 36.31 -39.66 -1.52
C ALA A 101 34.82 -39.97 -1.76
N VAL A 102 34.26 -40.84 -0.93
CA VAL A 102 32.85 -41.30 -0.99
C VAL A 102 31.82 -40.16 -0.91
N LEU A 103 32.17 -39.06 -0.22
CA LEU A 103 31.27 -37.90 -0.05
C LEU A 103 31.29 -36.95 -1.25
N VAL A 104 32.25 -37.06 -2.16
CA VAL A 104 32.38 -36.18 -3.32
C VAL A 104 31.60 -36.78 -4.49
N ASN A 105 30.57 -36.08 -4.93
CA ASN A 105 29.78 -36.46 -6.09
C ASN A 105 29.47 -35.23 -6.96
N GLY A 106 29.03 -35.47 -8.19
CA GLY A 106 28.68 -34.38 -9.13
C GLY A 106 27.62 -33.43 -8.60
N GLY A 107 26.68 -33.92 -7.79
CA GLY A 107 25.65 -33.10 -7.14
C GLY A 107 26.24 -32.14 -6.09
N LEU A 108 27.24 -32.57 -5.30
CA LEU A 108 27.94 -31.69 -4.36
C LEU A 108 28.64 -30.54 -5.09
N LEU A 109 29.37 -30.85 -6.16
CA LEU A 109 30.07 -29.84 -6.97
C LEU A 109 29.09 -28.89 -7.66
N ALA A 110 27.99 -29.42 -8.22
CA ALA A 110 26.92 -28.61 -8.78
C ALA A 110 26.27 -27.69 -7.72
N GLY A 111 26.04 -28.21 -6.50
CA GLY A 111 25.53 -27.44 -5.37
C GLY A 111 26.47 -26.30 -4.96
N CYS A 112 27.78 -26.55 -4.90
CA CYS A 112 28.78 -25.51 -4.63
C CYS A 112 28.75 -24.42 -5.72
N GLY A 113 28.68 -24.83 -7.00
CA GLY A 113 28.56 -23.91 -8.13
C GLY A 113 27.28 -23.06 -8.06
N ALA A 114 26.13 -23.69 -7.80
CA ALA A 114 24.86 -22.99 -7.64
C ALA A 114 24.89 -21.99 -6.48
N LEU A 115 25.49 -22.38 -5.34
CA LEU A 115 25.63 -21.50 -4.17
C LEU A 115 26.49 -20.27 -4.48
N ILE A 116 27.59 -20.44 -5.22
CA ILE A 116 28.42 -19.32 -5.68
C ILE A 116 27.64 -18.40 -6.62
N ILE A 117 26.89 -18.96 -7.57
CA ILE A 117 26.07 -18.17 -8.51
C ILE A 117 25.02 -17.34 -7.75
N ILE A 118 24.31 -17.94 -6.80
CA ILE A 118 23.31 -17.26 -5.96
C ILE A 118 23.99 -16.19 -5.11
N GLY A 119 25.15 -16.49 -4.51
CA GLY A 119 25.92 -15.52 -3.74
C GLY A 119 26.38 -14.32 -4.56
N LEU A 120 26.84 -14.55 -5.80
CA LEU A 120 27.18 -13.49 -6.74
C LEU A 120 25.97 -12.63 -7.08
N TRP A 121 24.80 -13.25 -7.30
CA TRP A 121 23.56 -12.51 -7.51
C TRP A 121 23.21 -11.59 -6.34
N HIS A 122 23.35 -12.07 -5.09
CA HIS A 122 23.15 -11.24 -3.90
C HIS A 122 24.10 -10.04 -3.83
N VAL A 123 25.37 -10.22 -4.21
CA VAL A 123 26.36 -9.12 -4.23
C VAL A 123 26.03 -8.12 -5.35
N LEU A 124 25.65 -8.61 -6.55
CA LEU A 124 25.31 -7.77 -7.70
C LEU A 124 24.02 -6.95 -7.47
N THR A 125 23.06 -7.49 -6.74
CA THR A 125 21.79 -6.81 -6.41
C THR A 125 21.85 -5.97 -5.13
N ALA A 126 23.01 -5.91 -4.47
CA ALA A 126 23.20 -5.10 -3.26
C ALA A 126 23.47 -3.63 -3.59
N TYR A 127 22.47 -3.00 -4.22
CA TYR A 127 22.46 -1.57 -4.49
C TYR A 127 22.38 -0.75 -3.21
N PRO A 128 23.10 0.37 -3.15
CA PRO A 128 23.01 1.30 -2.04
C PRO A 128 21.72 2.14 -2.13
N LEU A 129 21.10 2.41 -0.98
CA LEU A 129 20.11 3.49 -0.86
C LEU A 129 20.86 4.78 -0.51
N ASN A 130 21.38 5.50 -1.52
CA ASN A 130 22.22 6.68 -1.29
C ASN A 130 21.39 7.96 -1.13
N HIS A 131 20.24 8.04 -1.80
CA HIS A 131 19.33 9.17 -1.72
C HIS A 131 18.17 8.82 -0.83
N ASP A 132 17.99 9.63 0.21
CA ASP A 132 16.90 9.48 1.16
C ASP A 132 15.57 9.97 0.58
N GLU A 133 14.52 9.82 1.38
CA GLU A 133 13.16 10.22 0.99
C GLU A 133 13.05 11.73 0.73
N ASN A 134 13.67 12.55 1.58
CA ASN A 134 13.60 14.01 1.51
C ASN A 134 14.30 14.55 0.26
N GLU A 135 15.49 14.05 -0.05
CA GLU A 135 16.22 14.40 -1.27
C GLU A 135 15.41 14.01 -2.50
N ALA A 136 14.78 12.83 -2.49
CA ALA A 136 13.95 12.37 -3.59
C ALA A 136 12.70 13.25 -3.78
N LEU A 137 12.04 13.66 -2.68
CA LEU A 137 10.92 14.61 -2.71
C LEU A 137 11.33 15.96 -3.32
N VAL A 138 12.47 16.52 -2.90
CA VAL A 138 13.00 17.77 -3.46
C VAL A 138 13.31 17.64 -4.95
N VAL A 139 13.86 16.50 -5.38
CA VAL A 139 14.10 16.22 -6.80
C VAL A 139 12.77 16.14 -7.57
N ALA A 140 11.77 15.47 -7.01
CA ALA A 140 10.46 15.32 -7.65
C ALA A 140 9.71 16.65 -7.80
N THR A 141 9.76 17.53 -6.79
CA THR A 141 9.15 18.88 -6.87
C THR A 141 9.74 19.71 -8.01
N ARG A 142 11.02 19.51 -8.35
CA ARG A 142 11.65 20.20 -9.50
C ARG A 142 11.21 19.64 -10.86
N GLY A 143 10.71 18.40 -10.89
CA GLY A 143 10.25 17.73 -12.10
C GLY A 143 8.81 18.07 -12.49
N VAL A 144 8.00 18.52 -11.53
CA VAL A 144 6.60 18.88 -11.75
C VAL A 144 6.43 20.37 -12.03
N GLY A 145 5.51 20.72 -12.94
CA GLY A 145 5.30 22.09 -13.41
C GLY A 145 4.31 22.92 -12.58
N PHE A 146 3.96 22.47 -11.37
CA PHE A 146 2.98 23.11 -10.49
C PHE A 146 3.52 23.26 -9.07
N ALA A 147 2.92 24.17 -8.29
CA ALA A 147 3.27 24.33 -6.88
C ALA A 147 2.74 23.13 -6.08
N VAL A 148 3.64 22.39 -5.43
CA VAL A 148 3.29 21.17 -4.68
C VAL A 148 2.80 21.54 -3.28
N GLY A 149 1.66 20.99 -2.88
CA GLY A 149 1.14 21.06 -1.51
C GLY A 149 1.49 19.80 -0.72
N HIS A 150 0.71 18.73 -0.96
CA HIS A 150 0.93 17.43 -0.33
C HIS A 150 1.74 16.52 -1.24
N ALA A 151 2.74 15.85 -0.67
CA ALA A 151 3.52 14.84 -1.37
C ALA A 151 3.76 13.63 -0.46
N SER A 152 3.81 12.46 -1.08
CA SER A 152 4.17 11.21 -0.39
C SER A 152 5.16 10.43 -1.24
N ALA A 153 6.09 9.74 -0.59
CA ALA A 153 7.09 8.92 -1.24
C ALA A 153 6.95 7.47 -0.78
N GLN A 154 7.15 6.56 -1.72
CA GLN A 154 7.15 5.12 -1.47
C GLN A 154 8.38 4.49 -2.11
N LEU A 155 9.08 3.65 -1.33
CA LEU A 155 10.22 2.90 -1.83
C LEU A 155 9.75 1.68 -2.62
N GLY A 156 10.21 1.56 -3.87
CA GLY A 156 9.99 0.41 -4.73
C GLY A 156 11.29 -0.13 -5.34
N TRP A 157 11.16 -1.17 -6.17
CA TRP A 157 12.29 -1.80 -6.86
C TRP A 157 11.96 -2.04 -8.32
N ARG A 158 12.96 -1.89 -9.19
CA ARG A 158 12.82 -2.13 -10.63
C ARG A 158 13.91 -3.03 -11.20
N GLY A 159 13.55 -3.70 -12.29
CA GLY A 159 14.44 -4.56 -13.05
C GLY A 159 14.88 -5.83 -12.32
N LEU A 160 15.63 -6.68 -13.03
CA LEU A 160 16.11 -7.96 -12.50
C LEU A 160 17.07 -7.81 -11.32
N LEU A 161 17.83 -6.73 -11.28
CA LEU A 161 18.80 -6.49 -10.21
C LEU A 161 18.19 -5.81 -8.98
N SER A 162 16.86 -5.63 -8.94
CA SER A 162 16.14 -4.96 -7.83
C SER A 162 16.74 -3.59 -7.50
N ARG A 163 16.87 -2.71 -8.50
CA ARG A 163 17.41 -1.36 -8.27
C ARG A 163 16.38 -0.52 -7.49
N PRO A 164 16.72 0.06 -6.33
CA PRO A 164 15.77 0.81 -5.52
C PRO A 164 15.34 2.09 -6.23
N THR A 165 14.06 2.44 -6.13
CA THR A 165 13.46 3.59 -6.82
C THR A 165 12.36 4.18 -5.94
N TRP A 166 12.39 5.49 -5.75
CA TRP A 166 11.35 6.26 -5.09
C TRP A 166 10.20 6.52 -6.06
N ARG A 167 8.99 6.13 -5.67
CA ARG A 167 7.74 6.45 -6.37
C ARG A 167 7.07 7.55 -5.57
N ILE A 168 6.99 8.74 -6.16
CA ILE A 168 6.56 9.94 -5.46
C ILE A 168 5.27 10.42 -6.08
N LEU A 169 4.23 10.55 -5.25
CA LEU A 169 2.95 11.11 -5.63
C LEU A 169 2.87 12.54 -5.06
N LEU A 170 2.59 13.50 -5.92
CA LEU A 170 2.52 14.92 -5.61
C LEU A 170 1.14 15.47 -5.98
N TYR A 171 0.59 16.33 -5.13
CA TYR A 171 -0.63 17.09 -5.41
C TYR A 171 -0.32 18.58 -5.45
N SER A 172 -1.11 19.33 -6.22
CA SER A 172 -0.99 20.78 -6.25
C SER A 172 -1.37 21.42 -4.89
N ALA A 173 -0.99 22.67 -4.69
CA ALA A 173 -1.08 23.34 -3.38
C ALA A 173 -2.48 23.88 -3.06
N GLU A 174 -3.37 23.96 -4.04
CA GLU A 174 -4.75 24.39 -3.89
C GLU A 174 -5.58 23.36 -3.11
N ASP A 175 -6.66 23.82 -2.48
CA ASP A 175 -7.61 22.99 -1.75
C ASP A 175 -9.02 23.20 -2.33
N PRO A 176 -9.61 22.21 -3.05
CA PRO A 176 -9.08 20.88 -3.34
C PRO A 176 -7.97 20.90 -4.42
N PRO A 177 -7.06 19.89 -4.45
CA PRO A 177 -5.95 19.87 -5.39
C PRO A 177 -6.44 19.62 -6.83
N GLU A 178 -6.03 20.47 -7.76
CA GLU A 178 -6.45 20.41 -9.18
C GLU A 178 -5.55 19.51 -10.04
N GLN A 179 -4.30 19.30 -9.64
CA GLN A 179 -3.33 18.50 -10.39
C GLN A 179 -2.68 17.45 -9.50
N ARG A 180 -2.34 16.31 -10.10
CA ARG A 180 -1.43 15.35 -9.48
C ARG A 180 -0.28 14.98 -10.40
N GLY A 181 0.85 14.65 -9.78
CA GLY A 181 2.05 14.17 -10.44
C GLY A 181 2.51 12.84 -9.83
N LEU A 182 3.00 11.94 -10.66
CA LEU A 182 3.74 10.75 -10.26
C LEU A 182 5.15 10.86 -10.83
N VAL A 183 6.15 10.90 -9.96
CA VAL A 183 7.56 10.99 -10.33
C VAL A 183 8.31 9.78 -9.81
N LEU A 184 9.09 9.13 -10.67
CA LEU A 184 9.97 8.03 -10.31
C LEU A 184 11.40 8.56 -10.21
N VAL A 185 12.02 8.45 -9.03
CA VAL A 185 13.40 8.89 -8.79
C VAL A 185 14.27 7.69 -8.43
N ASP A 186 15.42 7.56 -9.07
CA ASP A 186 16.40 6.52 -8.76
C ASP A 186 17.04 6.76 -7.38
N ALA A 187 16.92 5.80 -6.47
CA ALA A 187 17.45 5.97 -5.12
C ALA A 187 18.97 5.77 -5.01
N VAL A 188 19.63 5.37 -6.11
CA VAL A 188 21.09 5.16 -6.18
C VAL A 188 21.82 6.43 -6.64
N ASP A 189 21.28 7.12 -7.65
CA ASP A 189 21.92 8.28 -8.30
C ASP A 189 21.05 9.55 -8.38
N GLY A 190 19.82 9.51 -7.86
CA GLY A 190 18.95 10.68 -7.69
C GLY A 190 18.32 11.17 -9.00
N ARG A 191 18.44 10.42 -10.09
CA ARG A 191 17.90 10.82 -11.39
C ARG A 191 16.39 10.59 -11.46
N ILE A 192 15.68 11.51 -12.09
CA ILE A 192 14.29 11.29 -12.50
C ILE A 192 14.30 10.26 -13.63
N ILE A 193 13.68 9.12 -13.38
CA ILE A 193 13.54 8.01 -14.33
C ILE A 193 12.34 8.24 -15.23
N ASP A 194 11.23 8.66 -14.64
CA ASP A 194 9.98 8.90 -15.34
C ASP A 194 9.16 9.95 -14.57
N GLN A 195 8.30 10.65 -15.30
CA GLN A 195 7.42 11.67 -14.74
C GLN A 195 6.10 11.70 -15.50
N PHE A 196 5.01 11.76 -14.75
CA PHE A 196 3.67 11.84 -15.29
C PHE A 196 2.87 12.86 -14.49
N THR A 197 2.17 13.76 -15.18
CA THR A 197 1.32 14.78 -14.56
C THR A 197 -0.04 14.76 -15.24
N GLU A 198 -1.10 14.83 -14.46
CA GLU A 198 -2.48 14.85 -14.95
C GLU A 198 -3.35 15.77 -14.09
N SER A 199 -4.49 16.19 -14.65
CA SER A 199 -5.56 16.78 -13.84
C SER A 199 -6.00 15.78 -12.80
N ASN A 200 -6.22 16.24 -11.57
CA ASN A 200 -6.57 15.36 -10.47
C ASN A 200 -7.89 14.63 -10.78
N PRO A 201 -7.89 13.29 -10.88
CA PRO A 201 -9.10 12.54 -11.20
C PRO A 201 -9.96 12.25 -9.96
N GLU A 202 -9.47 12.57 -8.76
CA GLU A 202 -10.15 12.31 -7.49
C GLU A 202 -11.24 13.35 -7.22
N ASP A 203 -12.44 12.88 -6.88
CA ASP A 203 -13.56 13.73 -6.51
C ASP A 203 -13.58 13.91 -4.98
N TRP A 204 -13.35 15.15 -4.55
CA TRP A 204 -13.27 15.53 -3.13
C TRP A 204 -14.57 16.15 -2.61
N SER A 205 -15.63 16.19 -3.42
CA SER A 205 -16.90 16.85 -3.08
C SER A 205 -17.57 16.29 -1.82
N GLU A 206 -17.54 14.97 -1.62
CA GLU A 206 -18.15 14.32 -0.45
C GLU A 206 -17.56 14.77 0.89
N MET A 207 -16.26 15.12 0.94
CA MET A 207 -15.65 15.66 2.16
C MET A 207 -16.03 17.11 2.41
N LEU A 208 -16.11 17.93 1.35
CA LEU A 208 -16.50 19.34 1.45
C LEU A 208 -17.94 19.51 1.96
N ASP A 209 -18.83 18.60 1.56
CA ASP A 209 -20.23 18.61 1.98
C ASP A 209 -20.44 18.12 3.43
N SER A 210 -19.44 17.45 4.01
CA SER A 210 -19.53 16.82 5.34
C SER A 210 -19.09 17.72 6.50
N GLU A 211 -18.58 18.93 6.26
CA GLU A 211 -18.25 19.89 7.32
C GLU A 211 -19.53 20.43 8.01
N PRO A 212 -19.85 20.01 9.25
CA PRO A 212 -20.97 20.56 9.98
C PRO A 212 -20.49 21.83 10.67
N GLY A 213 -20.39 22.94 9.93
CA GLY A 213 -19.89 24.19 10.52
C GLY A 213 -19.83 25.44 9.63
N GLY A 214 -20.03 25.33 8.32
CA GLY A 214 -20.06 26.46 7.40
C GLY A 214 -21.43 27.14 7.29
N GLY A 215 -22.12 27.36 8.41
CA GLY A 215 -23.43 28.02 8.42
C GLY A 215 -23.35 29.49 7.99
N ASP A 216 -24.08 29.82 6.93
CA ASP A 216 -24.65 31.13 6.61
C ASP A 216 -23.77 32.36 6.90
N ARG A 217 -22.93 32.74 5.93
CA ARG A 217 -22.62 34.15 5.73
C ARG A 217 -22.85 34.55 4.29
N ALA A 218 -23.92 35.33 4.12
CA ALA A 218 -24.25 36.19 2.99
C ALA A 218 -25.06 35.58 1.83
N SER A 219 -26.39 35.51 2.02
CA SER A 219 -27.37 36.00 1.03
C SER A 219 -28.76 36.04 1.65
N GLY A 220 -29.40 37.21 1.73
CA GLY A 220 -30.78 37.29 2.22
C GLY A 220 -31.22 38.67 2.71
N ASN A 221 -31.43 39.58 1.77
CA ASN A 221 -32.08 40.89 1.96
C ASN A 221 -33.58 40.72 2.30
N GLY A 222 -34.16 41.55 3.19
CA GLY A 222 -35.62 41.55 3.45
C GLY A 222 -36.17 42.38 4.62
N THR A 223 -36.13 43.72 4.50
CA THR A 223 -37.15 44.72 4.87
C THR A 223 -37.79 44.75 6.28
N ALA A 224 -37.51 45.83 7.03
CA ALA A 224 -38.52 46.50 7.86
C ALA A 224 -38.40 48.02 7.66
N ALA A 225 -39.46 48.60 7.11
CA ALA A 225 -39.63 50.03 6.90
C ALA A 225 -39.82 50.76 8.24
N ILE A 226 -39.09 51.86 8.45
CA ILE A 226 -39.49 52.96 9.34
C ILE A 226 -39.06 54.26 8.66
N ASP A 227 -40.06 55.03 8.23
CA ASP A 227 -39.99 56.44 7.89
C ASP A 227 -39.85 57.26 9.17
N PRO A 228 -38.94 58.26 9.22
CA PRO A 228 -39.33 59.49 9.87
C PRO A 228 -38.85 60.73 9.11
N ALA A 229 -39.75 61.30 8.33
CA ALA A 229 -39.90 62.75 8.29
C ALA A 229 -40.26 63.26 9.69
N ASP A 230 -39.26 63.70 10.46
CA ASP A 230 -39.43 64.86 11.35
C ASP A 230 -38.06 65.49 11.67
N SER A 231 -37.85 66.69 11.15
CA SER A 231 -36.72 67.54 11.53
C SER A 231 -37.19 68.51 12.61
N PRO A 232 -36.48 68.65 13.74
CA PRO A 232 -36.52 69.90 14.48
C PRO A 232 -35.27 70.73 14.15
N VAL A 233 -35.55 71.88 13.56
CA VAL A 233 -34.79 73.11 13.68
C VAL A 233 -34.60 73.45 15.16
N THR A 234 -33.41 73.92 15.54
CA THR A 234 -33.12 74.97 16.56
C THR A 234 -31.60 75.13 16.57
N ASP A 235 -31.06 76.21 16.00
CA ASP A 235 -30.86 77.58 16.52
C ASP A 235 -29.38 77.78 16.88
#